data_AF-A0A3B0B4C9-F1
#
_entry.id   AF-A0A3B0B4C9-F1
#
_cell.length_a   1.000
_cell.length_b   1.000
_cell.length_c   1.000
_cell.angle_alpha   90.00
_cell.angle_beta   90.00
_cell.angle_gamma   90.00
#
_symmetry.space_group_name_H-M   'P 1'
#
loop_
_entity.id
_entity.type
_entity.pdbx_description
1 polymer ?
#
loop_
_entity_poly.entity_id
_entity_poly.type
_entity_poly.pdbx_seq_one_letter_code
_entity_poly.pdbx_strand_id
1 'polypeptide(L)'
;MTATQIARGVWRIDDTCHVYLLTDPDEPFGARDAVAIDFGAGRALEDLDGLGIRRVTDVLMTHHHRDQGQGLPLAVEHGARIHVPPVERELFDRVEEMWEGRSLDNDYNLRQDRFSLLESVPVHATVPEYRELLVGPVRVRVVPTPGHTIGSVSYLLERDGEVIAFSGDLIYAPGKVWSLAATQWSYTQNEGPAMTALSARMLAREGVTRLAPSHGEVMGDAVRALDLLADTMQEYVDSRRSYPWDLMARLDDPFVPLTEHLLMNRTSMSCSYVVLSENGEALIVDYGYDMTTGLVPGQERASRRPWLASLPALRRDHGVTRITVALPTHYHDDHIAGMPLLRDVEGTELWIPENVAPTMADPWFEDLPCQWYDPIVADRVLALDEPFTWNEYTFTAHAQPGHTLYAVAYSLEIDGITVMFTGDQQEGLGGRDGRRDIMNYQYRNLFRLGDYAQSAALYRRIGPGLMASGHWEPRRVDDEYLDYLADSGRTVDDLHERLLPLADVGIGPDGQAARLLPYRRAAVVDEPAVYSVRLRNPLAEHAEARVSLVLPVGWRSSRREIDLALGPHEEADVQVTVTPTSAGRRHRLAIDVTIGHLRLGQHAEALLDVTEAHS
;
A
#
# COMPACT_ATOMS: atom_id res chain seq x y z
N MET A 1 9.45 -0.53 42.51
CA MET A 1 10.26 0.29 41.59
C MET A 1 9.35 1.29 40.94
N THR A 2 9.89 2.48 40.70
CA THR A 2 9.22 3.77 40.80
C THR A 2 8.97 4.37 39.43
N ALA A 3 7.71 4.71 39.15
CA ALA A 3 7.38 5.68 38.12
C ALA A 3 8.32 6.88 38.20
N THR A 4 8.98 7.21 37.10
CA THR A 4 9.97 8.31 37.04
C THR A 4 9.42 9.42 36.18
N GLN A 5 9.31 10.63 36.74
CA GLN A 5 8.89 11.78 35.96
C GLN A 5 10.03 12.24 35.05
N ILE A 6 9.81 12.25 33.74
CA ILE A 6 10.84 12.65 32.75
C ILE A 6 10.60 14.07 32.21
N ALA A 7 9.35 14.53 32.31
CA ALA A 7 8.92 15.90 32.03
C ALA A 7 7.61 16.17 32.80
N ARG A 8 7.18 17.42 32.85
CA ARG A 8 5.96 17.79 33.57
C ARG A 8 4.74 17.06 32.98
N GLY A 9 4.07 16.26 33.81
CA GLY A 9 2.92 15.44 33.40
C GLY A 9 3.28 14.20 32.56
N VAL A 10 4.57 13.85 32.46
CA VAL A 10 5.07 12.68 31.70
C VAL A 10 5.84 11.75 32.62
N TRP A 11 5.35 10.52 32.75
CA TRP A 11 5.91 9.51 33.63
C TRP A 11 6.38 8.28 32.85
N ARG A 12 7.60 7.82 33.11
CA ARG A 12 8.10 6.54 32.63
C ARG A 12 7.82 5.46 33.67
N ILE A 13 7.20 4.37 33.24
CA ILE A 13 7.00 3.15 34.02
C ILE A 13 7.89 2.06 33.43
N ASP A 14 8.73 1.43 34.25
CA ASP A 14 9.56 0.32 33.82
C ASP A 14 8.72 -0.98 33.83
N ASP A 15 8.53 -1.60 32.66
CA ASP A 15 7.81 -2.86 32.45
C ASP A 15 8.59 -3.78 31.46
N THR A 16 7.94 -4.67 30.71
CA THR A 16 8.56 -5.41 29.59
C THR A 16 9.17 -4.48 28.55
N CYS A 17 8.60 -3.28 28.42
CA CYS A 17 9.18 -2.09 27.80
C CYS A 17 8.93 -0.88 28.72
N HIS A 18 9.49 0.28 28.41
CA HIS A 18 9.10 1.54 29.02
C HIS A 18 7.71 1.92 28.54
N VAL A 19 6.79 2.12 29.49
CA VAL A 19 5.46 2.68 29.23
C VAL A 19 5.45 4.14 29.66
N TYR A 20 5.04 5.05 28.78
CA TYR A 20 5.00 6.48 29.09
C TYR A 20 3.56 6.94 29.32
N LEU A 21 3.25 7.38 30.55
CA LEU A 21 1.95 7.97 30.89
C LEU A 21 1.99 9.49 30.69
N LEU A 22 1.16 9.97 29.78
CA LEU A 22 1.01 11.37 29.39
C LEU A 22 -0.28 11.93 29.98
N THR A 23 -0.17 12.99 30.78
CA THR A 23 -1.29 13.64 31.47
C THR A 23 -1.36 15.13 31.13
N ASP A 24 -2.52 15.74 31.37
CA ASP A 24 -2.59 17.19 31.49
C ASP A 24 -1.89 17.60 32.81
N PRO A 25 -0.76 18.33 32.76
CA PRO A 25 -0.04 18.72 33.97
C PRO A 25 -0.73 19.83 34.77
N ASP A 26 -1.74 20.49 34.21
CA ASP A 26 -2.53 21.54 34.87
C ASP A 26 -3.75 20.97 35.60
N GLU A 27 -4.14 19.73 35.29
CA GLU A 27 -5.21 19.02 36.01
C GLU A 27 -4.79 18.64 37.45
N PRO A 28 -5.70 18.79 38.44
CA PRO A 28 -5.41 18.45 39.84
C PRO A 28 -5.05 16.97 40.05
N PHE A 29 -4.23 16.71 41.07
CA PHE A 29 -3.94 15.34 41.52
C PHE A 29 -5.25 14.60 41.85
N GLY A 30 -5.42 13.40 41.32
CA GLY A 30 -6.63 12.59 41.47
C GLY A 30 -7.74 12.91 40.46
N ALA A 31 -7.56 13.91 39.60
CA ALA A 31 -8.49 14.26 38.52
C ALA A 31 -7.94 13.94 37.11
N ARG A 32 -6.64 13.62 37.00
CA ARG A 32 -5.95 13.42 35.72
C ARG A 32 -6.41 12.14 35.03
N ASP A 33 -6.68 12.22 33.74
CA ASP A 33 -6.68 11.05 32.87
C ASP A 33 -5.33 10.97 32.14
N ALA A 34 -4.92 9.77 31.74
CA ALA A 34 -3.67 9.53 31.04
C ALA A 34 -3.87 8.88 29.67
N VAL A 35 -2.95 9.19 28.76
CA VAL A 35 -2.69 8.41 27.55
C VAL A 35 -1.38 7.66 27.74
N ALA A 36 -1.35 6.38 27.41
CA ALA A 36 -0.12 5.59 27.45
C ALA A 36 0.53 5.56 26.06
N ILE A 37 1.86 5.70 25.99
CA ILE A 37 2.65 5.28 24.82
C ILE A 37 3.21 3.90 25.13
N ASP A 38 2.89 2.94 24.26
CA ASP A 38 3.00 1.50 24.50
C ASP A 38 2.29 1.08 25.80
N PHE A 39 2.30 -0.22 26.14
CA PHE A 39 1.58 -0.72 27.31
C PHE A 39 2.26 -1.87 28.06
N GLY A 40 3.39 -2.38 27.56
CA GLY A 40 4.17 -3.42 28.19
C GLY A 40 3.32 -4.65 28.56
N ALA A 41 3.44 -5.09 29.81
CA ALA A 41 2.60 -6.12 30.41
C ALA A 41 1.41 -5.57 31.20
N GLY A 42 1.17 -4.25 31.15
CA GLY A 42 0.05 -3.59 31.83
C GLY A 42 0.35 -3.10 33.24
N ARG A 43 1.62 -3.12 33.68
CA ARG A 43 2.03 -2.68 35.02
C ARG A 43 1.62 -1.23 35.32
N ALA A 44 1.55 -0.37 34.30
CA ALA A 44 1.17 1.03 34.45
C ALA A 44 -0.18 1.23 35.18
N LEU A 45 -1.10 0.25 35.13
CA LEU A 45 -2.36 0.30 35.86
C LEU A 45 -2.19 0.25 37.39
N GLU A 46 -1.11 -0.37 37.89
CA GLU A 46 -0.84 -0.47 39.33
C GLU A 46 -0.35 0.85 39.95
N ASP A 47 0.26 1.72 39.13
CA ASP A 47 0.89 2.97 39.59
C ASP A 47 -0.05 4.20 39.50
N LEU A 48 -1.25 4.06 38.92
CA LEU A 48 -2.14 5.19 38.62
C LEU A 48 -2.51 6.03 39.86
N ASP A 49 -2.97 5.38 40.93
CA ASP A 49 -3.41 6.06 42.17
C ASP A 49 -2.26 6.84 42.80
N GLY A 50 -1.06 6.25 42.83
CA GLY A 50 0.15 6.89 43.38
C GLY A 50 0.58 8.12 42.58
N LEU A 51 0.24 8.16 41.29
CA LEU A 51 0.49 9.28 40.38
C LEU A 51 -0.68 10.29 40.31
N GLY A 52 -1.78 10.02 41.02
CA GLY A 52 -2.99 10.83 40.99
C GLY A 52 -3.70 10.80 39.64
N ILE A 53 -3.62 9.68 38.94
CA ILE A 53 -4.26 9.42 37.66
C ILE A 53 -5.50 8.55 37.90
N ARG A 54 -6.64 8.95 37.37
CA ARG A 54 -7.92 8.22 37.53
C ARG A 54 -7.99 6.97 36.66
N ARG A 55 -7.51 7.09 35.42
CA ARG A 55 -7.57 6.02 34.41
C ARG A 55 -6.66 6.34 33.22
N VAL A 56 -6.31 5.29 32.49
CA VAL A 56 -5.79 5.40 31.12
C VAL A 56 -6.98 5.42 30.15
N THR A 57 -7.07 6.43 29.29
CA THR A 57 -8.16 6.56 28.30
C THR A 57 -7.81 5.92 26.96
N ASP A 58 -6.54 5.98 26.60
CA ASP A 58 -6.03 5.64 25.28
C ASP A 58 -4.62 5.05 25.42
N VAL A 59 -4.30 4.11 24.54
CA VAL A 59 -2.95 3.56 24.37
C VAL A 59 -2.53 3.80 22.92
N LEU A 60 -1.37 4.42 22.73
CA LEU A 60 -0.76 4.65 21.42
C LEU A 60 0.42 3.69 21.26
N MET A 61 0.29 2.70 20.38
CA MET A 61 1.35 1.72 20.12
C MET A 61 2.39 2.27 19.16
N THR A 62 3.67 2.08 19.43
CA THR A 62 4.77 2.48 18.53
C THR A 62 4.98 1.46 17.42
N HIS A 63 4.84 0.17 17.73
CA HIS A 63 4.97 -0.96 16.81
C HIS A 63 4.33 -2.25 17.39
N HIS A 64 4.24 -3.29 16.58
CA HIS A 64 3.51 -4.53 16.87
C HIS A 64 4.19 -5.55 17.78
N HIS A 65 5.46 -5.37 18.14
CA HIS A 65 6.13 -6.37 18.97
C HIS A 65 5.46 -6.50 20.35
N ARG A 66 5.31 -7.74 20.79
CA ARG A 66 4.45 -8.16 21.91
C ARG A 66 4.97 -7.68 23.24
N ASP A 67 6.27 -7.49 23.40
CA ASP A 67 6.84 -6.85 24.60
C ASP A 67 6.35 -5.41 24.78
N GLN A 68 5.89 -4.74 23.72
CA GLN A 68 5.28 -3.41 23.79
C GLN A 68 3.82 -3.43 24.23
N GLY A 69 3.09 -4.52 23.96
CA GLY A 69 1.63 -4.54 23.99
C GLY A 69 0.99 -5.82 24.53
N GLN A 70 1.73 -6.74 25.13
CA GLN A 70 1.15 -8.00 25.65
C GLN A 70 0.10 -7.76 26.74
N GLY A 71 0.15 -6.62 27.43
CA GLY A 71 -0.86 -6.18 28.39
C GLY A 71 -2.10 -5.52 27.78
N LEU A 72 -2.20 -5.37 26.45
CA LEU A 72 -3.33 -4.69 25.80
C LEU A 72 -4.72 -5.27 26.16
N PRO A 73 -4.91 -6.59 26.39
CA PRO A 73 -6.18 -7.10 26.91
C PRO A 73 -6.59 -6.46 28.24
N LEU A 74 -5.64 -6.17 29.13
CA LEU A 74 -5.89 -5.46 30.39
C LEU A 74 -6.26 -3.99 30.15
N ALA A 75 -5.64 -3.34 29.16
CA ALA A 75 -6.03 -1.98 28.75
C ALA A 75 -7.48 -1.94 28.25
N VAL A 76 -7.89 -2.93 27.47
CA VAL A 76 -9.26 -3.06 26.95
C VAL A 76 -10.24 -3.32 28.09
N GLU A 77 -9.92 -4.23 29.03
CA GLU A 77 -10.74 -4.46 30.23
C GLU A 77 -10.87 -3.19 31.09
N HIS A 78 -9.80 -2.39 31.18
CA HIS A 78 -9.78 -1.07 31.82
C HIS A 78 -10.60 -0.01 31.07
N GLY A 79 -11.05 -0.30 29.84
CA GLY A 79 -11.83 0.61 28.99
C GLY A 79 -10.98 1.62 28.21
N ALA A 80 -9.68 1.37 28.06
CA ALA A 80 -8.80 2.19 27.23
C ALA A 80 -8.98 1.84 25.74
N ARG A 81 -8.88 2.85 24.88
CA ARG A 81 -8.95 2.71 23.42
C ARG A 81 -7.56 2.48 22.84
N ILE A 82 -7.41 1.46 22.00
CA ILE A 82 -6.11 1.10 21.43
C ILE A 82 -5.93 1.74 20.06
N HIS A 83 -4.85 2.49 19.87
CA HIS A 83 -4.46 3.09 18.59
C HIS A 83 -3.14 2.50 18.12
N VAL A 84 -3.06 2.11 16.85
CA VAL A 84 -1.93 1.34 16.31
C VAL A 84 -1.39 1.95 15.02
N PRO A 85 -0.14 1.67 14.62
CA PRO A 85 0.38 2.11 13.32
C PRO A 85 -0.45 1.55 12.15
N PRO A 86 -0.75 2.35 11.12
CA PRO A 86 -1.61 1.92 10.01
C PRO A 86 -1.05 0.72 9.23
N VAL A 87 0.27 0.67 9.05
CA VAL A 87 0.96 -0.42 8.33
C VAL A 87 0.92 -1.75 9.09
N GLU A 88 0.77 -1.73 10.41
CA GLU A 88 0.84 -2.93 11.25
C GLU A 88 -0.50 -3.32 11.87
N ARG A 89 -1.59 -2.62 11.52
CA ARG A 89 -2.93 -2.81 12.11
C ARG A 89 -3.35 -4.27 12.22
N GLU A 90 -3.12 -5.04 11.16
CA GLU A 90 -3.52 -6.45 11.06
C GLU A 90 -2.76 -7.35 12.04
N LEU A 91 -1.59 -6.91 12.53
CA LEU A 91 -0.83 -7.60 13.57
C LEU A 91 -1.39 -7.34 14.99
N PHE A 92 -2.47 -6.56 15.09
CA PHE A 92 -3.21 -6.30 16.33
C PHE A 92 -4.66 -6.77 16.28
N ASP A 93 -5.44 -6.38 15.25
CA ASP A 93 -6.89 -6.68 15.19
C ASP A 93 -7.24 -7.97 14.43
N ARG A 94 -6.24 -8.55 13.75
CA ARG A 94 -6.37 -9.79 12.95
C ARG A 94 -5.11 -10.65 13.03
N VAL A 95 -4.44 -10.68 14.19
CA VAL A 95 -3.13 -11.33 14.34
C VAL A 95 -3.16 -12.84 14.07
N GLU A 96 -4.31 -13.49 14.26
CA GLU A 96 -4.52 -14.88 13.89
C GLU A 96 -4.36 -15.10 12.38
N GLU A 97 -4.62 -14.10 11.52
CA GLU A 97 -4.38 -14.19 10.07
C GLU A 97 -2.89 -14.31 9.77
N MET A 98 -2.07 -13.55 10.50
CA MET A 98 -0.62 -13.67 10.40
C MET A 98 -0.19 -15.06 10.90
N TRP A 99 -0.67 -15.52 12.06
CA TRP A 99 -0.28 -16.82 12.60
C TRP A 99 -0.70 -18.01 11.71
N GLU A 100 -1.90 -17.97 11.14
CA GLU A 100 -2.39 -18.99 10.19
C GLU A 100 -1.65 -18.94 8.85
N GLY A 101 -1.27 -17.73 8.40
CA GLY A 101 -0.57 -17.52 7.13
C GLY A 101 0.95 -17.68 7.20
N ARG A 102 1.54 -17.75 8.41
CA ARG A 102 2.99 -17.77 8.60
C ARG A 102 3.58 -19.09 8.09
N SER A 103 4.47 -19.00 7.09
CA SER A 103 5.21 -20.17 6.59
C SER A 103 6.22 -20.64 7.63
N LEU A 104 6.10 -21.89 8.07
CA LEU A 104 7.08 -22.51 8.99
C LEU A 104 8.03 -23.45 8.26
N ASP A 105 7.58 -24.04 7.15
CA ASP A 105 8.36 -24.92 6.31
C ASP A 105 9.04 -24.11 5.20
N ASN A 106 10.35 -24.29 5.01
CA ASN A 106 11.15 -23.61 3.98
C ASN A 106 10.98 -22.06 3.97
N ASP A 107 11.27 -21.43 5.11
CA ASP A 107 11.07 -20.00 5.37
C ASP A 107 12.30 -19.13 5.01
N TYR A 108 12.11 -18.12 4.18
CA TYR A 108 13.10 -17.08 3.83
C TYR A 108 12.65 -15.67 4.26
N ASN A 109 11.49 -15.56 4.92
CA ASN A 109 11.00 -14.31 5.48
C ASN A 109 11.59 -14.13 6.89
N LEU A 110 12.62 -13.30 7.00
CA LEU A 110 13.37 -13.13 8.26
C LEU A 110 12.78 -12.07 9.19
N ARG A 111 11.66 -11.45 8.81
CA ARG A 111 10.98 -10.48 9.67
C ARG A 111 10.58 -11.13 10.99
N GLN A 112 10.57 -10.31 12.03
CA GLN A 112 10.25 -10.78 13.38
C GLN A 112 8.76 -10.69 13.73
N ASP A 113 7.89 -10.96 12.74
CA ASP A 113 6.43 -11.02 12.92
C ASP A 113 5.97 -12.03 13.99
N ARG A 114 6.81 -13.03 14.31
CA ARG A 114 6.65 -13.94 15.45
C ARG A 114 6.56 -13.23 16.82
N PHE A 115 7.00 -11.98 16.89
CA PHE A 115 6.84 -11.15 18.07
C PHE A 115 5.52 -10.40 18.07
N SER A 116 4.62 -10.55 17.10
CA SER A 116 3.25 -9.99 17.21
C SER A 116 2.47 -10.58 18.39
N LEU A 117 1.32 -9.98 18.72
CA LEU A 117 0.41 -10.51 19.74
C LEU A 117 0.00 -11.96 19.45
N LEU A 118 -0.35 -12.72 20.49
CA LEU A 118 -0.81 -14.10 20.31
C LEU A 118 -2.29 -14.18 19.95
N GLU A 119 -3.07 -13.20 20.39
CA GLU A 119 -4.50 -13.09 20.17
C GLU A 119 -4.83 -11.64 19.82
N SER A 120 -5.83 -11.45 18.96
CA SER A 120 -6.23 -10.13 18.52
C SER A 120 -6.85 -9.31 19.66
N VAL A 121 -6.64 -8.00 19.59
CA VAL A 121 -7.29 -7.02 20.47
C VAL A 121 -8.11 -6.03 19.64
N PRO A 122 -9.22 -5.50 20.18
CA PRO A 122 -9.98 -4.48 19.48
C PRO A 122 -9.13 -3.21 19.28
N VAL A 123 -8.90 -2.87 18.01
CA VAL A 123 -8.27 -1.60 17.62
C VAL A 123 -9.35 -0.54 17.46
N HIS A 124 -9.18 0.58 18.16
CA HIS A 124 -10.08 1.72 18.04
C HIS A 124 -9.84 2.50 16.74
N ALA A 125 -8.59 2.81 16.43
CA ALA A 125 -8.19 3.54 15.24
C ALA A 125 -6.72 3.29 14.88
N THR A 126 -6.32 3.66 13.66
CA THR A 126 -4.91 3.78 13.31
C THR A 126 -4.43 5.20 13.59
N VAL A 127 -3.17 5.37 13.95
CA VAL A 127 -2.61 6.70 14.18
C VAL A 127 -2.36 7.46 12.86
N PRO A 128 -2.62 8.78 12.80
CA PRO A 128 -2.53 9.55 11.56
C PRO A 128 -1.10 10.02 11.31
N GLU A 129 -0.30 9.21 10.60
CA GLU A 129 1.09 9.57 10.24
C GLU A 129 1.18 10.96 9.59
N TYR A 130 2.25 11.70 9.92
CA TYR A 130 2.54 13.09 9.55
C TYR A 130 1.60 14.17 10.11
N ARG A 131 0.61 13.79 10.91
CA ARG A 131 -0.41 14.71 11.43
C ARG A 131 -0.43 14.72 12.95
N GLU A 132 -1.11 15.72 13.48
CA GLU A 132 -1.43 15.82 14.90
C GLU A 132 -2.55 14.85 15.27
N LEU A 133 -2.36 14.12 16.36
CA LEU A 133 -3.35 13.30 17.02
C LEU A 133 -3.72 13.93 18.36
N LEU A 134 -5.00 14.27 18.52
CA LEU A 134 -5.58 14.71 19.78
C LEU A 134 -6.34 13.54 20.43
N VAL A 135 -5.83 13.03 21.54
CA VAL A 135 -6.40 11.90 22.30
C VAL A 135 -6.42 12.21 23.79
N GLY A 136 -7.59 12.11 24.41
CA GLY A 136 -7.76 12.51 25.80
C GLY A 136 -7.23 13.93 26.06
N PRO A 137 -6.36 14.14 27.06
CA PRO A 137 -5.74 15.44 27.33
C PRO A 137 -4.50 15.75 26.47
N VAL A 138 -4.11 14.89 25.55
CA VAL A 138 -2.77 14.90 24.93
C VAL A 138 -2.87 15.19 23.43
N ARG A 139 -1.97 16.07 22.98
CA ARG A 139 -1.71 16.34 21.56
C ARG A 139 -0.30 15.85 21.23
N VAL A 140 -0.19 14.95 20.26
CA VAL A 140 1.10 14.46 19.75
C VAL A 140 1.13 14.51 18.23
N ARG A 141 2.30 14.80 17.66
CA ARG A 141 2.54 14.62 16.23
C ARG A 141 3.04 13.21 15.97
N VAL A 142 2.45 12.52 15.00
CA VAL A 142 2.82 11.15 14.64
C VAL A 142 3.84 11.19 13.52
N VAL A 143 5.06 10.72 13.77
CA VAL A 143 6.14 10.70 12.79
C VAL A 143 6.44 9.26 12.40
N PRO A 144 6.34 8.91 11.11
CA PRO A 144 6.74 7.59 10.63
C PRO A 144 8.24 7.37 10.79
N THR A 145 8.63 6.28 11.45
CA THR A 145 10.03 5.95 11.68
C THR A 145 10.27 4.45 11.44
N PRO A 146 10.09 3.96 10.20
CA PRO A 146 10.35 2.57 9.85
C PRO A 146 11.82 2.20 10.13
N GLY A 147 12.06 0.99 10.63
CA GLY A 147 13.41 0.50 10.90
C GLY A 147 13.40 -0.76 11.75
N HIS A 148 13.08 -0.62 13.04
CA HIS A 148 12.90 -1.78 13.93
C HIS A 148 11.76 -2.69 13.44
N THR A 149 10.65 -2.08 13.01
CA THR A 149 9.63 -2.74 12.20
C THR A 149 9.32 -1.87 10.99
N ILE A 150 8.58 -2.42 10.02
CA ILE A 150 8.29 -1.73 8.75
C ILE A 150 7.27 -0.60 8.97
N GLY A 151 6.36 -0.79 9.92
CA GLY A 151 5.33 0.18 10.22
C GLY A 151 5.56 1.01 11.47
N SER A 152 6.75 0.96 12.09
CA SER A 152 7.00 1.68 13.34
C SER A 152 6.85 3.19 13.20
N VAL A 153 6.32 3.82 14.25
CA VAL A 153 6.13 5.27 14.36
C VAL A 153 6.71 5.79 15.67
N SER A 154 7.05 7.07 15.66
CA SER A 154 7.42 7.86 16.82
C SER A 154 6.33 8.90 17.12
N TYR A 155 6.13 9.21 18.40
CA TYR A 155 5.19 10.25 18.83
C TYR A 155 5.97 11.45 19.37
N LEU A 156 5.69 12.65 18.88
CA LEU A 156 6.31 13.89 19.34
C LEU A 156 5.35 14.66 20.23
N LEU A 157 5.80 14.99 21.44
CA LEU A 157 5.08 15.81 22.40
C LEU A 157 5.87 17.11 22.65
N GLU A 158 5.23 18.24 22.42
CA GLU A 158 5.74 19.53 22.90
C GLU A 158 5.34 19.73 24.37
N ARG A 159 6.32 19.98 25.24
CA ARG A 159 6.09 20.25 26.67
C ARG A 159 7.12 21.21 27.21
N ASP A 160 6.67 22.34 27.76
CA ASP A 160 7.51 23.33 28.44
C ASP A 160 8.73 23.80 27.60
N GLY A 161 8.57 23.88 26.27
CA GLY A 161 9.63 24.28 25.34
C GLY A 161 10.57 23.14 24.92
N GLU A 162 10.35 21.92 25.38
CA GLU A 162 11.01 20.71 24.88
C GLU A 162 10.13 19.97 23.86
N VAL A 163 10.77 19.31 22.89
CA VAL A 163 10.12 18.34 22.00
C VAL A 163 10.62 16.95 22.39
N ILE A 164 9.73 16.16 22.97
CA ILE A 164 10.01 14.80 23.45
C ILE A 164 9.54 13.82 22.38
N ALA A 165 10.45 12.98 21.86
CA ALA A 165 10.13 11.91 20.95
C ALA A 165 10.04 10.57 21.69
N PHE A 166 8.86 9.98 21.72
CA PHE A 166 8.66 8.60 22.12
C PHE A 166 8.96 7.72 20.91
N SER A 167 10.20 7.23 20.83
CA SER A 167 10.79 6.71 19.60
C SER A 167 10.52 5.22 19.34
N GLY A 168 9.73 4.58 20.20
CA GLY A 168 9.65 3.12 20.20
C GLY A 168 11.05 2.52 20.38
N ASP A 169 11.30 1.47 19.59
CA ASP A 169 12.60 0.79 19.48
C ASP A 169 13.47 1.29 18.31
N LEU A 170 13.15 2.45 17.70
CA LEU A 170 14.03 3.07 16.68
C LEU A 170 15.46 3.25 17.23
N ILE A 171 15.58 3.64 18.50
CA ILE A 171 16.84 3.86 19.19
C ILE A 171 16.74 3.36 20.64
N TYR A 172 17.80 2.74 21.15
CA TYR A 172 17.92 2.25 22.53
C TYR A 172 18.82 3.16 23.39
N ALA A 173 19.95 3.57 22.81
CA ALA A 173 20.93 4.47 23.41
C ALA A 173 21.68 5.19 22.26
N PRO A 174 22.54 6.19 22.51
CA PRO A 174 23.25 6.89 21.44
C PRO A 174 23.97 5.91 20.50
N GLY A 175 23.58 5.88 19.22
CA GLY A 175 24.14 4.98 18.22
C GLY A 175 23.72 3.50 18.31
N LYS A 176 22.76 3.11 19.15
CA LYS A 176 22.41 1.71 19.42
C LYS A 176 20.92 1.45 19.23
N VAL A 177 20.58 0.27 18.70
CA VAL A 177 19.21 -0.26 18.61
C VAL A 177 18.98 -1.37 19.63
N TRP A 178 17.71 -1.64 19.95
CA TRP A 178 17.32 -2.72 20.86
C TRP A 178 17.57 -4.11 20.26
N SER A 179 17.22 -4.30 18.99
CA SER A 179 17.40 -5.55 18.27
C SER A 179 17.87 -5.29 16.84
N LEU A 180 19.13 -5.59 16.54
CA LEU A 180 19.61 -5.59 15.16
C LEU A 180 18.85 -6.61 14.30
N ALA A 181 18.48 -7.75 14.88
CA ALA A 181 17.77 -8.80 14.16
C ALA A 181 16.33 -8.38 13.76
N ALA A 182 15.71 -7.42 14.46
CA ALA A 182 14.40 -6.88 14.08
C ALA A 182 14.47 -6.07 12.77
N THR A 183 15.63 -5.44 12.51
CA THR A 183 15.87 -4.72 11.25
C THR A 183 16.13 -5.64 10.06
N GLN A 184 16.34 -6.95 10.27
CA GLN A 184 16.58 -7.90 9.17
C GLN A 184 15.27 -8.35 8.54
N TRP A 185 14.83 -7.63 7.51
CA TRP A 185 13.53 -7.91 6.87
C TRP A 185 13.60 -8.93 5.73
N SER A 186 14.79 -9.20 5.21
CA SER A 186 15.01 -10.12 4.11
C SER A 186 16.27 -10.96 4.33
N TYR A 187 16.45 -12.00 3.52
CA TYR A 187 17.51 -12.99 3.71
C TYR A 187 18.93 -12.39 3.62
N THR A 188 19.18 -11.55 2.61
CA THR A 188 20.52 -10.99 2.34
C THR A 188 20.57 -9.48 2.20
N GLN A 189 19.44 -8.80 2.02
CA GLN A 189 19.43 -7.36 1.76
C GLN A 189 19.49 -6.55 3.07
N ASN A 190 19.41 -5.22 2.95
CA ASN A 190 19.64 -4.29 4.04
C ASN A 190 18.52 -3.22 4.13
N GLU A 191 17.27 -3.58 3.81
CA GLU A 191 16.16 -2.63 3.80
C GLU A 191 15.94 -1.98 5.18
N GLY A 192 15.85 -2.77 6.25
CA GLY A 192 15.58 -2.27 7.60
C GLY A 192 16.70 -1.40 8.19
N PRO A 193 17.99 -1.78 8.10
CA PRO A 193 19.08 -0.89 8.51
C PRO A 193 19.11 0.41 7.72
N ALA A 194 18.87 0.36 6.40
CA ALA A 194 18.81 1.55 5.56
C ALA A 194 17.64 2.47 5.95
N MET A 195 16.44 1.91 6.17
CA MET A 195 15.29 2.66 6.69
C MET A 195 15.57 3.24 8.07
N THR A 196 16.27 2.52 8.95
CA THR A 196 16.64 3.03 10.27
C THR A 196 17.55 4.26 10.17
N ALA A 197 18.52 4.25 9.25
CA ALA A 197 19.39 5.41 9.02
C ALA A 197 18.59 6.63 8.52
N LEU A 198 17.70 6.43 7.55
CA LEU A 198 16.82 7.49 7.02
C LEU A 198 15.87 8.03 8.09
N SER A 199 15.19 7.15 8.83
CA SER A 199 14.28 7.50 9.92
C SER A 199 14.98 8.29 11.03
N ALA A 200 16.19 7.90 11.43
CA ALA A 200 16.95 8.62 12.45
C ALA A 200 17.29 10.05 11.99
N ARG A 201 17.68 10.23 10.72
CA ARG A 201 17.97 11.55 10.14
C ARG A 201 16.74 12.41 10.00
N MET A 202 15.63 11.83 9.57
CA MET A 202 14.36 12.55 9.48
C MET A 202 13.88 12.98 10.86
N LEU A 203 13.90 12.10 11.86
CA LEU A 203 13.53 12.44 13.23
C LEU A 203 14.44 13.52 13.84
N ALA A 204 15.74 13.54 13.51
CA ALA A 204 16.65 14.58 13.96
C ALA A 204 16.31 15.97 13.38
N ARG A 205 15.66 16.02 12.20
CA ARG A 205 15.18 17.26 11.56
C ARG A 205 13.88 17.80 12.18
N GLU A 206 13.25 17.06 13.09
CA GLU A 206 11.98 17.43 13.74
C GLU A 206 12.15 18.32 14.99
N GLY A 207 13.35 18.84 15.25
CA GLY A 207 13.62 19.71 16.41
C GLY A 207 13.55 18.99 17.76
N VAL A 208 13.67 17.65 17.77
CA VAL A 208 13.62 16.83 18.98
C VAL A 208 14.74 17.22 19.95
N THR A 209 14.38 17.51 21.19
CA THR A 209 15.34 17.85 22.26
C THR A 209 15.56 16.69 23.22
N ARG A 210 14.61 15.74 23.30
CA ARG A 210 14.68 14.59 24.21
C ARG A 210 14.13 13.33 23.54
N LEU A 211 14.83 12.20 23.69
CA LEU A 211 14.35 10.89 23.25
C LEU A 211 13.92 10.06 24.46
N ALA A 212 12.76 9.43 24.33
CA ALA A 212 12.14 8.55 25.29
C ALA A 212 11.90 7.18 24.62
N PRO A 213 12.91 6.30 24.54
CA PRO A 213 12.79 5.03 23.84
C PRO A 213 11.99 3.99 24.64
N SER A 214 11.45 2.96 23.98
CA SER A 214 10.76 1.86 24.67
C SER A 214 11.73 0.96 25.44
N HIS A 215 13.03 1.00 25.14
CA HIS A 215 14.08 0.35 25.92
C HIS A 215 15.30 1.24 26.05
N GLY A 216 16.00 1.16 27.19
CA GLY A 216 17.21 1.94 27.47
C GLY A 216 16.95 3.12 28.39
N GLU A 217 17.62 4.24 28.18
CA GLU A 217 17.49 5.43 29.04
C GLU A 217 17.02 6.65 28.23
N VAL A 218 16.36 7.58 28.91
CA VAL A 218 15.96 8.86 28.31
C VAL A 218 17.21 9.67 27.95
N MET A 219 17.27 10.17 26.71
CA MET A 219 18.44 10.90 26.20
C MET A 219 18.09 12.38 26.04
N GLY A 220 18.85 13.27 26.70
CA GLY A 220 18.71 14.73 26.57
C GLY A 220 19.54 15.35 25.44
N ASP A 221 20.36 14.57 24.75
CA ASP A 221 21.12 14.99 23.57
C ASP A 221 20.61 14.21 22.35
N ALA A 222 19.36 14.51 21.98
CA ALA A 222 18.59 13.72 21.03
C ALA A 222 19.20 13.70 19.63
N VAL A 223 19.55 14.88 19.10
CA VAL A 223 20.12 15.01 17.74
C VAL A 223 21.42 14.23 17.62
N ARG A 224 22.36 14.38 18.57
CA ARG A 224 23.61 13.60 18.53
C ARG A 224 23.37 12.11 18.61
N ALA A 225 22.42 11.65 19.43
CA ALA A 225 22.10 10.24 19.56
C ALA A 225 21.55 9.63 18.25
N LEU A 226 20.67 10.37 17.56
CA LEU A 226 20.11 9.99 16.27
C LEU A 226 21.15 10.06 15.15
N ASP A 227 22.01 11.08 15.14
CA ASP A 227 23.07 11.21 14.16
C ASP A 227 24.06 10.05 14.25
N LEU A 228 24.47 9.69 15.47
CA LEU A 228 25.30 8.51 15.71
C LEU A 228 24.61 7.22 15.26
N LEU A 229 23.30 7.10 15.44
CA LEU A 229 22.54 5.94 14.98
C LEU A 229 22.53 5.87 13.45
N ALA A 230 22.27 6.98 12.79
CA ALA A 230 22.27 7.06 11.34
C ALA A 230 23.64 6.72 10.75
N ASP A 231 24.72 7.27 11.32
CA ASP A 231 26.10 6.97 10.90
C ASP A 231 26.43 5.50 11.09
N THR A 232 26.11 4.93 12.26
CA THR A 232 26.40 3.52 12.56
C THR A 232 25.60 2.56 11.65
N MET A 233 24.35 2.90 11.35
CA MET A 233 23.52 2.12 10.43
C MET A 233 23.99 2.23 8.98
N GLN A 234 24.44 3.41 8.55
CA GLN A 234 25.07 3.60 7.24
C GLN A 234 26.32 2.71 7.11
N GLU A 235 27.21 2.71 8.11
CA GLU A 235 28.38 1.83 8.14
C GLU A 235 27.99 0.34 8.08
N TYR A 236 26.93 -0.06 8.81
CA TYR A 236 26.42 -1.43 8.76
C TYR A 236 25.95 -1.80 7.35
N VAL A 237 25.13 -0.94 6.72
CA VAL A 237 24.64 -1.12 5.34
C VAL A 237 25.81 -1.26 4.36
N ASP A 238 26.80 -0.39 4.44
CA ASP A 238 27.95 -0.40 3.54
C ASP A 238 28.82 -1.66 3.73
N SER A 239 28.96 -2.14 4.97
CA SER A 239 29.69 -3.38 5.27
C SER A 239 29.08 -4.63 4.62
N ARG A 240 27.81 -4.53 4.20
CA ARG A 240 26.99 -5.60 3.62
C ARG A 240 26.76 -5.45 2.11
N ARG A 241 27.39 -4.45 1.48
CA ARG A 241 27.26 -4.18 0.03
C ARG A 241 28.62 -4.25 -0.65
N SER A 242 28.60 -4.50 -1.96
CA SER A 242 29.83 -4.44 -2.78
C SER A 242 30.34 -3.01 -2.99
N TYR A 243 29.43 -2.04 -2.95
CA TYR A 243 29.71 -0.61 -3.08
C TYR A 243 28.93 0.14 -2.00
N PRO A 244 29.52 1.20 -1.41
CA PRO A 244 28.81 2.07 -0.49
C PRO A 244 27.52 2.61 -1.11
N TRP A 245 26.52 2.82 -0.28
CA TRP A 245 25.22 3.33 -0.71
C TRP A 245 24.91 4.64 -0.03
N ASP A 246 24.90 5.73 -0.81
CA ASP A 246 24.57 7.05 -0.28
C ASP A 246 23.06 7.17 -0.02
N LEU A 247 22.65 6.81 1.20
CA LEU A 247 21.27 6.92 1.66
C LEU A 247 20.84 8.39 1.80
N MET A 248 21.75 9.27 2.20
CA MET A 248 21.44 10.70 2.35
C MET A 248 21.14 11.34 1.01
N ALA A 249 21.85 11.00 -0.06
CA ALA A 249 21.51 11.46 -1.41
C ALA A 249 20.12 11.00 -1.87
N ARG A 250 19.58 9.89 -1.36
CA ARG A 250 18.18 9.52 -1.62
C ARG A 250 17.22 10.44 -0.89
N LEU A 251 17.50 10.82 0.34
CA LEU A 251 16.64 11.74 1.09
C LEU A 251 16.73 13.18 0.60
N ASP A 252 17.94 13.64 0.31
CA ASP A 252 18.23 15.03 0.02
C ASP A 252 18.25 15.38 -1.47
N ASP A 253 18.41 14.41 -2.37
CA ASP A 253 18.34 14.60 -3.82
C ASP A 253 17.49 13.51 -4.50
N PRO A 254 16.18 13.38 -4.16
CA PRO A 254 15.34 12.33 -4.73
C PRO A 254 14.87 12.58 -6.16
N PHE A 255 14.97 13.81 -6.69
CA PHE A 255 14.38 14.19 -7.98
C PHE A 255 15.42 14.44 -9.06
N VAL A 256 15.16 13.92 -10.26
CA VAL A 256 15.97 14.15 -11.46
C VAL A 256 15.15 14.97 -12.44
N PRO A 257 15.63 16.15 -12.89
CA PRO A 257 14.94 16.92 -13.92
C PRO A 257 15.06 16.22 -15.28
N LEU A 258 13.91 15.97 -15.91
CA LEU A 258 13.80 15.51 -17.29
C LEU A 258 13.71 16.68 -18.27
N THR A 259 12.99 17.72 -17.86
CA THR A 259 12.92 19.04 -18.48
C THR A 259 12.92 20.12 -17.39
N GLU A 260 12.63 21.38 -17.73
CA GLU A 260 12.57 22.48 -16.76
C GLU A 260 11.41 22.28 -15.76
N HIS A 261 10.27 21.81 -16.25
CA HIS A 261 9.03 21.65 -15.47
C HIS A 261 8.61 20.20 -15.25
N LEU A 262 9.45 19.23 -15.61
CA LEU A 262 9.18 17.80 -15.39
C LEU A 262 10.31 17.13 -14.62
N LEU A 263 9.97 16.54 -13.47
CA LEU A 263 10.89 15.78 -12.63
C LEU A 263 10.50 14.30 -12.59
N MET A 264 11.48 13.45 -12.31
CA MET A 264 11.29 12.04 -11.97
C MET A 264 11.87 11.77 -10.58
N ASN A 265 11.11 11.12 -9.70
CA ASN A 265 11.62 10.60 -8.44
C ASN A 265 12.45 9.32 -8.71
N ARG A 266 13.76 9.38 -8.46
CA ARG A 266 14.69 8.23 -8.61
C ARG A 266 14.73 7.32 -7.38
N THR A 267 13.97 7.66 -6.35
CA THR A 267 13.97 6.96 -5.06
C THR A 267 12.78 6.05 -4.86
N SER A 268 11.76 6.21 -5.69
CA SER A 268 10.57 5.41 -5.67
C SER A 268 10.80 4.00 -6.24
N MET A 269 9.92 3.07 -5.90
CA MET A 269 9.95 1.71 -6.46
C MET A 269 9.54 1.76 -7.92
N SER A 270 8.33 2.25 -8.19
CA SER A 270 7.87 2.67 -9.51
C SER A 270 8.15 4.16 -9.66
N CYS A 271 8.64 4.59 -10.83
CA CYS A 271 8.91 5.98 -11.17
C CYS A 271 7.67 6.85 -10.91
N SER A 272 7.81 7.82 -10.02
CA SER A 272 6.83 8.87 -9.79
C SER A 272 7.30 10.13 -10.51
N TYR A 273 6.40 10.80 -11.25
CA TYR A 273 6.73 12.00 -12.01
C TYR A 273 6.06 13.23 -11.43
N VAL A 274 6.76 14.36 -11.43
CA VAL A 274 6.25 15.62 -10.90
C VAL A 274 6.23 16.67 -12.01
N VAL A 275 5.05 17.20 -12.29
CA VAL A 275 4.86 18.35 -13.18
C VAL A 275 4.81 19.61 -12.32
N LEU A 276 5.71 20.56 -12.59
CA LEU A 276 5.85 21.81 -11.86
C LEU A 276 5.07 22.92 -12.57
N SER A 277 4.26 23.67 -11.82
CA SER A 277 3.58 24.87 -12.33
C SER A 277 4.36 26.14 -11.96
N GLU A 278 4.26 27.17 -12.81
CA GLU A 278 4.83 28.50 -12.55
C GLU A 278 4.30 29.13 -11.25
N ASN A 279 3.12 28.70 -10.76
CA ASN A 279 2.52 29.22 -9.54
C ASN A 279 3.05 28.56 -8.25
N GLY A 280 3.98 27.60 -8.36
CA GLY A 280 4.55 26.86 -7.23
C GLY A 280 3.73 25.65 -6.80
N GLU A 281 2.70 25.24 -7.54
CA GLU A 281 1.99 23.98 -7.32
C GLU A 281 2.61 22.84 -8.14
N ALA A 282 2.36 21.61 -7.68
CA ALA A 282 2.80 20.40 -8.36
C ALA A 282 1.64 19.41 -8.58
N LEU A 283 1.71 18.70 -9.71
CA LEU A 283 0.91 17.52 -10.01
C LEU A 283 1.83 16.31 -10.06
N ILE A 284 1.38 15.19 -9.50
CA ILE A 284 2.14 13.94 -9.50
C ILE A 284 1.45 12.89 -10.38
N VAL A 285 2.23 12.20 -11.22
CA VAL A 285 1.78 10.99 -11.95
C VAL A 285 2.44 9.78 -11.31
N ASP A 286 1.60 8.86 -10.82
CA ASP A 286 1.92 7.75 -9.93
C ASP A 286 2.58 8.14 -8.61
N TYR A 287 2.10 7.57 -7.51
CA TYR A 287 2.65 7.76 -6.17
C TYR A 287 2.35 6.55 -5.29
N GLY A 288 3.11 5.46 -5.46
CA GLY A 288 3.05 4.29 -4.60
C GLY A 288 4.12 4.34 -3.52
N TYR A 289 5.21 3.61 -3.72
CA TYR A 289 6.34 3.58 -2.78
C TYR A 289 7.37 4.67 -3.11
N ASP A 290 7.07 5.92 -2.69
CA ASP A 290 7.84 7.15 -2.94
C ASP A 290 9.35 7.05 -2.67
N MET A 291 9.72 6.37 -1.58
CA MET A 291 11.11 6.16 -1.22
C MET A 291 11.28 4.73 -0.71
N THR A 292 12.01 3.92 -1.47
CA THR A 292 12.29 2.53 -1.12
C THR A 292 13.77 2.27 -0.93
N THR A 293 14.07 1.39 0.02
CA THR A 293 15.39 0.80 0.23
C THR A 293 15.45 -0.66 -0.25
N GLY A 294 14.41 -1.12 -0.95
CA GLY A 294 14.17 -2.51 -1.34
C GLY A 294 12.77 -2.96 -0.94
N LEU A 295 12.21 -3.91 -1.67
CA LEU A 295 10.89 -4.48 -1.36
C LEU A 295 11.04 -5.66 -0.42
N VAL A 296 10.30 -5.58 0.68
CA VAL A 296 10.34 -6.60 1.72
C VAL A 296 9.55 -7.84 1.27
N PRO A 297 10.10 -9.06 1.48
CA PRO A 297 9.36 -10.29 1.23
C PRO A 297 8.03 -10.34 1.99
N GLY A 298 6.99 -10.80 1.30
CA GLY A 298 5.61 -10.75 1.79
C GLY A 298 4.72 -9.96 0.85
N GLN A 299 3.41 -10.06 1.05
CA GLN A 299 2.36 -9.38 0.26
C GLN A 299 1.25 -8.81 1.16
N GLU A 300 1.36 -9.01 2.46
CA GLU A 300 0.48 -8.44 3.49
C GLU A 300 0.89 -7.01 3.86
N ARG A 301 -0.03 -6.24 4.42
CA ARG A 301 0.14 -4.80 4.66
C ARG A 301 1.41 -4.47 5.45
N ALA A 302 1.75 -5.30 6.43
CA ALA A 302 2.95 -5.16 7.25
C ALA A 302 4.27 -5.30 6.47
N SER A 303 4.24 -5.68 5.18
CA SER A 303 5.41 -5.67 4.28
C SER A 303 5.48 -4.45 3.35
N ARG A 304 4.49 -3.54 3.41
CA ARG A 304 4.36 -2.41 2.48
C ARG A 304 4.40 -1.07 3.22
N ARG A 305 5.30 -0.19 2.79
CA ARG A 305 5.52 1.11 3.42
C ARG A 305 5.43 2.26 2.43
N PRO A 306 4.24 2.82 2.21
CA PRO A 306 4.10 4.15 1.62
C PRO A 306 4.72 5.20 2.53
N TRP A 307 5.31 6.25 1.94
CA TRP A 307 6.03 7.29 2.68
C TRP A 307 5.95 8.64 1.96
N LEU A 308 6.30 9.72 2.64
CA LEU A 308 6.34 11.10 2.10
C LEU A 308 7.74 11.72 2.24
N ALA A 309 8.77 10.88 2.26
CA ALA A 309 10.12 11.30 2.59
C ALA A 309 10.76 12.16 1.50
N SER A 310 10.33 12.06 0.25
CA SER A 310 10.85 12.91 -0.83
C SER A 310 10.29 14.33 -0.80
N LEU A 311 9.10 14.55 -0.23
CA LEU A 311 8.38 15.83 -0.34
C LEU A 311 9.15 17.05 0.19
N PRO A 312 9.89 16.97 1.32
CA PRO A 312 10.70 18.10 1.77
C PRO A 312 11.71 18.60 0.72
N ALA A 313 12.29 17.70 -0.09
CA ALA A 313 13.22 18.08 -1.15
C ALA A 313 12.51 18.82 -2.29
N LEU A 314 11.28 18.42 -2.68
CA LEU A 314 10.48 19.18 -3.66
C LEU A 314 10.29 20.64 -3.23
N ARG A 315 9.94 20.86 -1.96
CA ARG A 315 9.70 22.21 -1.45
C ARG A 315 10.98 23.04 -1.42
N ARG A 316 12.08 22.44 -0.96
CA ARG A 316 13.36 23.12 -0.78
C ARG A 316 14.04 23.45 -2.10
N ASP A 317 14.08 22.50 -3.03
CA ASP A 317 14.93 22.60 -4.23
C ASP A 317 14.16 23.03 -5.47
N HIS A 318 12.84 22.78 -5.50
CA HIS A 318 11.98 23.08 -6.64
C HIS A 318 10.88 24.10 -6.32
N GLY A 319 10.90 24.69 -5.12
CA GLY A 319 9.96 25.75 -4.74
C GLY A 319 8.50 25.32 -4.65
N VAL A 320 8.23 24.01 -4.61
CA VAL A 320 6.86 23.48 -4.52
C VAL A 320 6.24 23.91 -3.18
N THR A 321 5.08 24.54 -3.26
CA THR A 321 4.32 25.00 -2.09
C THR A 321 3.19 24.03 -1.74
N ARG A 322 2.62 23.34 -2.73
CA ARG A 322 1.53 22.38 -2.57
C ARG A 322 1.53 21.36 -3.70
N ILE A 323 1.14 20.13 -3.39
CA ILE A 323 0.82 19.09 -4.37
C ILE A 323 -0.70 19.05 -4.48
N THR A 324 -1.25 19.49 -5.61
CA THR A 324 -2.71 19.68 -5.74
C THR A 324 -3.42 18.48 -6.31
N VAL A 325 -2.77 17.72 -7.20
CA VAL A 325 -3.38 16.62 -7.94
C VAL A 325 -2.42 15.43 -8.00
N ALA A 326 -2.95 14.21 -7.86
CA ALA A 326 -2.26 12.97 -8.21
C ALA A 326 -3.07 12.18 -9.25
N LEU A 327 -2.37 11.63 -10.25
CA LEU A 327 -2.91 10.82 -11.35
C LEU A 327 -2.34 9.40 -11.30
N PRO A 328 -3.16 8.34 -11.19
CA PRO A 328 -2.68 6.97 -11.33
C PRO A 328 -2.64 6.53 -12.79
N THR A 329 -1.61 5.78 -13.18
CA THR A 329 -1.55 5.11 -14.48
C THR A 329 -2.34 3.81 -14.48
N HIS A 330 -2.29 3.04 -13.38
CA HIS A 330 -3.04 1.81 -13.18
C HIS A 330 -3.14 1.45 -11.69
N TYR A 331 -3.85 0.36 -11.37
CA TYR A 331 -4.28 0.03 -10.00
C TYR A 331 -3.25 -0.71 -9.13
N HIS A 332 -2.03 -0.95 -9.62
CA HIS A 332 -1.03 -1.70 -8.85
C HIS A 332 -0.49 -0.88 -7.67
N ASP A 333 -0.24 -1.56 -6.55
CA ASP A 333 0.08 -0.96 -5.26
C ASP A 333 1.34 -0.08 -5.30
N ASP A 334 2.36 -0.51 -6.03
CA ASP A 334 3.59 0.21 -6.25
C ASP A 334 3.44 1.55 -7.01
N HIS A 335 2.28 1.77 -7.65
CA HIS A 335 1.90 3.03 -8.30
C HIS A 335 0.92 3.88 -7.48
N ILE A 336 0.12 3.29 -6.57
CA ILE A 336 -0.99 4.01 -5.92
C ILE A 336 -0.97 4.01 -4.38
N ALA A 337 -0.17 3.17 -3.74
CA ALA A 337 -0.23 2.95 -2.29
C ALA A 337 0.02 4.20 -1.44
N GLY A 338 0.75 5.19 -1.95
CA GLY A 338 1.02 6.46 -1.28
C GLY A 338 -0.02 7.55 -1.55
N MET A 339 -0.91 7.38 -2.53
CA MET A 339 -1.92 8.38 -2.88
C MET A 339 -2.90 8.71 -1.74
N PRO A 340 -3.40 7.74 -0.96
CA PRO A 340 -4.24 8.06 0.20
C PRO A 340 -3.51 8.92 1.23
N LEU A 341 -2.21 8.69 1.39
CA LEU A 341 -1.37 9.43 2.33
C LEU A 341 -1.13 10.87 1.84
N LEU A 342 -0.90 11.07 0.53
CA LEU A 342 -0.86 12.40 -0.07
C LEU A 342 -2.18 13.16 0.16
N ARG A 343 -3.31 12.53 -0.14
CA ARG A 343 -4.63 13.15 0.09
C ARG A 343 -4.83 13.55 1.54
N ASP A 344 -4.52 12.65 2.47
CA ASP A 344 -4.73 12.86 3.90
C ASP A 344 -3.82 13.93 4.53
N VAL A 345 -2.59 14.08 4.02
CA VAL A 345 -1.55 14.96 4.60
C VAL A 345 -1.44 16.29 3.86
N GLU A 346 -1.44 16.27 2.52
CA GLU A 346 -1.25 17.45 1.66
C GLU A 346 -2.57 18.03 1.14
N GLY A 347 -3.68 17.31 1.29
CA GLY A 347 -4.97 17.70 0.69
C GLY A 347 -5.00 17.51 -0.83
N THR A 348 -4.13 16.65 -1.37
CA THR A 348 -4.04 16.33 -2.80
C THR A 348 -5.34 15.70 -3.30
N GLU A 349 -5.90 16.22 -4.39
CA GLU A 349 -7.03 15.59 -5.08
C GLU A 349 -6.56 14.41 -5.94
N LEU A 350 -7.32 13.32 -5.92
CA LEU A 350 -7.07 12.14 -6.76
C LEU A 350 -7.95 12.22 -7.99
N TRP A 351 -7.35 12.50 -9.15
CA TRP A 351 -8.06 12.53 -10.43
C TRP A 351 -7.79 11.22 -11.16
N ILE A 352 -8.80 10.36 -11.26
CA ILE A 352 -8.64 8.97 -11.69
C ILE A 352 -9.46 8.73 -12.96
N PRO A 353 -8.89 8.15 -14.03
CA PRO A 353 -9.62 7.83 -15.25
C PRO A 353 -10.77 6.85 -15.03
N GLU A 354 -11.83 7.00 -15.81
CA GLU A 354 -13.08 6.25 -15.67
C GLU A 354 -12.91 4.72 -15.77
N ASN A 355 -11.88 4.25 -16.46
CA ASN A 355 -11.56 2.81 -16.56
C ASN A 355 -10.76 2.27 -15.36
N VAL A 356 -10.02 3.12 -14.64
CA VAL A 356 -9.23 2.73 -13.46
C VAL A 356 -10.03 2.92 -12.17
N ALA A 357 -10.85 3.97 -12.10
CA ALA A 357 -11.56 4.39 -10.89
C ALA A 357 -12.41 3.30 -10.23
N PRO A 358 -13.17 2.45 -10.96
CA PRO A 358 -13.94 1.38 -10.34
C PRO A 358 -13.07 0.36 -9.61
N THR A 359 -11.95 -0.07 -10.21
CA THR A 359 -11.05 -1.07 -9.62
C THR A 359 -10.37 -0.54 -8.36
N MET A 360 -9.95 0.73 -8.36
CA MET A 360 -9.37 1.34 -7.17
C MET A 360 -10.41 1.57 -6.06
N ALA A 361 -11.67 1.87 -6.41
CA ALA A 361 -12.75 2.10 -5.44
C ALA A 361 -13.30 0.81 -4.81
N ASP A 362 -13.20 -0.33 -5.50
CA ASP A 362 -13.53 -1.66 -4.98
C ASP A 362 -12.48 -2.70 -5.41
N PRO A 363 -11.31 -2.76 -4.73
CA PRO A 363 -10.22 -3.66 -5.11
C PRO A 363 -10.59 -5.15 -4.95
N TRP A 364 -11.76 -5.47 -4.40
CA TRP A 364 -12.18 -6.84 -4.14
C TRP A 364 -13.24 -7.32 -5.12
N PHE A 365 -13.67 -6.46 -6.05
CA PHE A 365 -14.69 -6.79 -7.03
C PHE A 365 -14.22 -7.86 -8.02
N GLU A 366 -12.98 -7.77 -8.50
CA GLU A 366 -12.40 -8.71 -9.45
C GLU A 366 -11.20 -9.47 -8.86
N ASP A 367 -10.88 -10.64 -9.42
CA ASP A 367 -9.65 -11.37 -9.10
C ASP A 367 -8.46 -10.77 -9.86
N LEU A 368 -7.95 -9.62 -9.39
CA LEU A 368 -6.77 -8.95 -9.94
C LEU A 368 -5.61 -9.00 -8.95
N PRO A 369 -4.36 -9.16 -9.42
CA PRO A 369 -3.17 -9.13 -8.56
C PRO A 369 -2.74 -7.69 -8.22
N CYS A 370 -1.79 -7.54 -7.29
CA CYS A 370 -1.12 -6.27 -6.95
C CYS A 370 -2.05 -5.13 -6.46
N GLN A 371 -3.25 -5.44 -5.95
CA GLN A 371 -4.18 -4.42 -5.51
C GLN A 371 -3.84 -3.86 -4.12
N TRP A 372 -4.06 -2.56 -3.91
CA TRP A 372 -3.96 -1.98 -2.58
C TRP A 372 -5.11 -2.44 -1.68
N TYR A 373 -4.82 -2.54 -0.38
CA TYR A 373 -5.74 -3.16 0.58
C TYR A 373 -7.01 -2.34 0.84
N ASP A 374 -6.91 -1.02 0.75
CA ASP A 374 -7.99 -0.08 1.05
C ASP A 374 -8.56 0.53 -0.23
N PRO A 375 -9.88 0.76 -0.30
CA PRO A 375 -10.49 1.54 -1.36
C PRO A 375 -9.84 2.91 -1.54
N ILE A 376 -9.54 3.25 -2.79
CA ILE A 376 -9.06 4.58 -3.21
C ILE A 376 -10.08 5.18 -4.17
N VAL A 377 -10.90 6.09 -3.64
CA VAL A 377 -11.96 6.77 -4.40
C VAL A 377 -11.42 8.06 -5.03
N ALA A 378 -11.80 8.30 -6.29
CA ALA A 378 -11.47 9.50 -7.02
C ALA A 378 -12.21 10.73 -6.46
N ASP A 379 -11.50 11.85 -6.31
CA ASP A 379 -12.12 13.16 -6.10
C ASP A 379 -12.71 13.70 -7.41
N ARG A 380 -12.10 13.30 -8.54
CA ARG A 380 -12.58 13.58 -9.91
C ARG A 380 -12.38 12.37 -10.81
N VAL A 381 -13.43 11.94 -11.50
CA VAL A 381 -13.31 10.93 -12.56
C VAL A 381 -13.00 11.63 -13.89
N LEU A 382 -11.97 11.16 -14.60
CA LEU A 382 -11.55 11.69 -15.89
C LEU A 382 -12.09 10.83 -17.04
N ALA A 383 -12.74 11.47 -18.03
CA ALA A 383 -13.16 10.80 -19.26
C ALA A 383 -11.93 10.48 -20.14
N LEU A 384 -11.99 9.35 -20.86
CA LEU A 384 -10.92 8.97 -21.78
C LEU A 384 -11.01 9.74 -23.09
N ASP A 385 -9.84 10.02 -23.68
CA ASP A 385 -9.64 10.76 -24.92
C ASP A 385 -10.22 12.20 -24.93
N GLU A 386 -10.63 12.70 -23.76
CA GLU A 386 -11.05 14.08 -23.55
C GLU A 386 -9.96 14.89 -22.83
N PRO A 387 -9.57 16.08 -23.34
CA PRO A 387 -8.60 16.91 -22.68
C PRO A 387 -9.10 17.46 -21.34
N PHE A 388 -8.22 17.50 -20.34
CA PHE A 388 -8.46 18.20 -19.07
C PHE A 388 -7.29 19.13 -18.74
N THR A 389 -7.61 20.26 -18.10
CA THR A 389 -6.62 21.26 -17.73
C THR A 389 -6.27 21.15 -16.24
N TRP A 390 -4.97 21.21 -15.95
CA TRP A 390 -4.43 21.49 -14.63
C TRP A 390 -3.45 22.65 -14.75
N ASN A 391 -3.77 23.77 -14.11
CA ASN A 391 -3.07 25.05 -14.25
C ASN A 391 -2.84 25.42 -15.73
N GLU A 392 -1.58 25.60 -16.16
CA GLU A 392 -1.20 25.91 -17.53
C GLU A 392 -1.14 24.69 -18.46
N TYR A 393 -1.18 23.47 -17.92
CA TYR A 393 -1.02 22.24 -18.68
C TYR A 393 -2.36 21.64 -19.08
N THR A 394 -2.41 21.16 -20.33
CA THR A 394 -3.54 20.38 -20.84
C THR A 394 -3.08 18.95 -21.04
N PHE A 395 -3.71 18.05 -20.30
CA PHE A 395 -3.48 16.61 -20.36
C PHE A 395 -4.60 15.94 -21.15
N THR A 396 -4.35 14.75 -21.67
CA THR A 396 -5.39 13.82 -22.12
C THR A 396 -5.09 12.43 -21.57
N ALA A 397 -6.08 11.77 -20.98
CA ALA A 397 -6.00 10.38 -20.54
C ALA A 397 -6.45 9.46 -21.67
N HIS A 398 -5.68 8.42 -21.99
CA HIS A 398 -5.96 7.49 -23.09
C HIS A 398 -6.01 6.06 -22.56
N ALA A 399 -7.02 5.28 -22.99
CA ALA A 399 -7.00 3.85 -22.73
C ALA A 399 -5.70 3.23 -23.27
N GLN A 400 -5.00 2.49 -22.43
CA GLN A 400 -3.77 1.79 -22.81
C GLN A 400 -3.78 0.37 -22.22
N PRO A 401 -4.71 -0.50 -22.67
CA PRO A 401 -4.74 -1.87 -22.19
C PRO A 401 -3.47 -2.61 -22.59
N GLY A 402 -3.06 -3.59 -21.78
CA GLY A 402 -1.91 -4.45 -22.04
C GLY A 402 -1.29 -4.96 -20.76
N HIS A 403 -0.51 -4.13 -20.06
CA HIS A 403 0.01 -4.48 -18.74
C HIS A 403 -1.13 -4.84 -17.77
N THR A 404 -2.14 -3.97 -17.74
CA THR A 404 -3.46 -4.30 -17.24
C THR A 404 -4.53 -3.87 -18.22
N LEU A 405 -5.70 -4.51 -18.19
CA LEU A 405 -6.83 -4.08 -19.01
C LEU A 405 -7.24 -2.62 -18.76
N TYR A 406 -7.12 -2.17 -17.51
CA TYR A 406 -7.59 -0.87 -17.07
C TYR A 406 -6.52 0.22 -17.16
N ALA A 407 -5.29 -0.11 -17.56
CA ALA A 407 -4.20 0.86 -17.62
C ALA A 407 -4.51 2.04 -18.55
N VAL A 408 -3.97 3.20 -18.18
CA VAL A 408 -4.12 4.45 -18.90
C VAL A 408 -2.75 5.02 -19.24
N ALA A 409 -2.70 5.81 -20.30
CA ALA A 409 -1.58 6.69 -20.56
C ALA A 409 -2.01 8.15 -20.53
N TYR A 410 -1.16 9.03 -20.04
CA TYR A 410 -1.40 10.47 -20.08
C TYR A 410 -0.48 11.12 -21.10
N SER A 411 -1.01 12.00 -21.94
CA SER A 411 -0.22 12.84 -22.84
C SER A 411 -0.37 14.32 -22.50
N LEU A 412 0.71 15.08 -22.67
CA LEU A 412 0.74 16.54 -22.59
C LEU A 412 1.91 17.11 -23.41
N GLU A 413 1.85 18.40 -23.72
CA GLU A 413 3.00 19.18 -24.15
C GLU A 413 3.59 19.94 -22.95
N ILE A 414 4.89 19.81 -22.74
CA ILE A 414 5.63 20.50 -21.67
C ILE A 414 7.03 20.85 -22.18
N ASP A 415 7.49 22.08 -21.94
CA ASP A 415 8.81 22.57 -22.38
C ASP A 415 9.11 22.34 -23.87
N GLY A 416 8.07 22.42 -24.71
CA GLY A 416 8.16 22.23 -26.16
C GLY A 416 8.36 20.76 -26.59
N ILE A 417 8.12 19.80 -25.70
CA ILE A 417 8.11 18.37 -26.03
C ILE A 417 6.77 17.72 -25.67
N THR A 418 6.31 16.79 -26.51
CA THR A 418 5.20 15.91 -26.17
C THR A 418 5.70 14.78 -25.26
N VAL A 419 5.18 14.72 -24.04
CA VAL A 419 5.48 13.67 -23.06
C VAL A 419 4.30 12.73 -22.96
N MET A 420 4.60 11.43 -22.82
CA MET A 420 3.59 10.41 -22.57
C MET A 420 3.98 9.57 -21.36
N PHE A 421 3.14 9.57 -20.33
CA PHE A 421 3.27 8.69 -19.16
C PHE A 421 2.56 7.38 -19.47
N THR A 422 3.29 6.26 -19.49
CA THR A 422 2.77 4.98 -20.00
C THR A 422 2.57 3.92 -18.92
N GLY A 423 2.94 4.20 -17.67
CA GLY A 423 3.02 3.17 -16.63
C GLY A 423 3.89 2.00 -17.09
N ASP A 424 3.43 0.78 -16.81
CA ASP A 424 4.24 -0.44 -16.85
C ASP A 424 4.23 -1.20 -18.18
N GLN A 425 3.77 -0.57 -19.26
CA GLN A 425 3.46 -1.25 -20.52
C GLN A 425 4.65 -2.03 -21.12
N GLN A 426 5.82 -1.39 -21.23
CA GLN A 426 7.03 -2.04 -21.74
C GLN A 426 8.30 -1.44 -21.14
N GLU A 427 9.38 -2.23 -21.17
CA GLU A 427 10.68 -1.88 -20.57
C GLU A 427 11.35 -0.63 -21.20
N GLY A 428 11.16 -0.36 -22.48
CA GLY A 428 11.76 0.83 -23.10
C GLY A 428 13.26 0.70 -23.43
N LEU A 429 13.82 -0.51 -23.45
CA LEU A 429 15.24 -0.76 -23.72
C LEU A 429 15.50 -1.45 -25.08
N GLY A 430 14.45 -1.87 -25.79
CA GLY A 430 14.53 -2.58 -27.05
C GLY A 430 14.84 -1.71 -28.28
N GLY A 431 14.99 -2.40 -29.42
CA GLY A 431 15.06 -1.82 -30.76
C GLY A 431 16.45 -1.38 -31.25
N ARG A 432 17.37 -0.93 -30.37
CA ARG A 432 18.63 -0.30 -30.80
C ARG A 432 19.78 -1.26 -31.14
N ASP A 433 19.80 -2.45 -30.54
CA ASP A 433 20.91 -3.41 -30.62
C ASP A 433 20.43 -4.87 -30.82
N GLY A 434 19.17 -5.03 -31.23
CA GLY A 434 18.50 -6.33 -31.30
C GLY A 434 17.98 -6.84 -29.95
N ARG A 435 18.19 -6.11 -28.84
CA ARG A 435 17.47 -6.35 -27.59
C ARG A 435 15.97 -6.17 -27.82
N ARG A 436 15.20 -7.07 -27.23
CA ARG A 436 13.73 -6.98 -27.19
C ARG A 436 13.31 -6.36 -25.86
N ASP A 437 12.29 -5.51 -25.94
CA ASP A 437 11.52 -5.10 -24.77
C ASP A 437 10.79 -6.31 -24.18
N ILE A 438 10.66 -6.28 -22.85
CA ILE A 438 9.64 -7.05 -22.17
C ILE A 438 8.32 -6.36 -22.43
N MET A 439 7.43 -7.04 -23.16
CA MET A 439 6.02 -6.66 -23.28
C MET A 439 5.35 -7.14 -21.99
N ASN A 440 5.16 -6.23 -21.03
CA ASN A 440 4.95 -6.58 -19.63
C ASN A 440 3.49 -6.96 -19.32
N TYR A 441 2.94 -8.00 -19.96
CA TYR A 441 1.58 -8.48 -19.66
C TYR A 441 1.56 -9.61 -18.64
N GLN A 442 0.46 -9.67 -17.87
CA GLN A 442 0.13 -10.79 -17.02
C GLN A 442 -1.30 -11.24 -17.32
N TYR A 443 -1.52 -12.54 -17.55
CA TYR A 443 -2.84 -13.06 -17.90
C TYR A 443 -3.92 -12.73 -16.85
N ARG A 444 -3.55 -12.71 -15.56
CA ARG A 444 -4.46 -12.33 -14.46
C ARG A 444 -4.80 -10.83 -14.41
N ASN A 445 -4.08 -9.98 -15.13
CA ASN A 445 -4.42 -8.56 -15.30
C ASN A 445 -5.45 -8.33 -16.44
N LEU A 446 -6.14 -9.39 -16.87
CA LEU A 446 -7.14 -9.38 -17.94
C LEU A 446 -6.57 -8.98 -19.31
N PHE A 447 -5.34 -9.38 -19.59
CA PHE A 447 -4.68 -9.19 -20.88
C PHE A 447 -5.51 -9.76 -22.05
N ARG A 448 -5.64 -8.98 -23.13
CA ARG A 448 -6.37 -9.36 -24.35
C ARG A 448 -5.47 -9.24 -25.58
N LEU A 449 -5.79 -10.05 -26.60
CA LEU A 449 -5.17 -9.90 -27.91
C LEU A 449 -5.55 -8.54 -28.51
N GLY A 450 -4.58 -7.92 -29.19
CA GLY A 450 -4.71 -6.59 -29.77
C GLY A 450 -4.37 -5.46 -28.82
N ASP A 451 -4.20 -5.69 -27.51
CA ASP A 451 -3.92 -4.64 -26.52
C ASP A 451 -2.62 -3.86 -26.84
N TYR A 452 -1.54 -4.58 -27.13
CA TYR A 452 -0.26 -3.96 -27.51
C TYR A 452 -0.28 -3.35 -28.91
N ALA A 453 -1.05 -3.93 -29.84
CA ALA A 453 -1.23 -3.35 -31.17
C ALA A 453 -1.98 -2.00 -31.09
N GLN A 454 -3.01 -1.93 -30.24
CA GLN A 454 -3.73 -0.69 -29.95
C GLN A 454 -2.84 0.34 -29.27
N SER A 455 -2.02 -0.08 -28.30
CA SER A 455 -1.05 0.79 -27.62
C SER A 455 -0.01 1.35 -28.61
N ALA A 456 0.54 0.52 -29.49
CA ALA A 456 1.47 0.98 -30.53
C ALA A 456 0.82 1.98 -31.51
N ALA A 457 -0.44 1.73 -31.90
CA ALA A 457 -1.20 2.67 -32.73
C ALA A 457 -1.49 3.99 -32.01
N LEU A 458 -1.77 3.96 -30.71
CA LEU A 458 -1.88 5.13 -29.85
C LEU A 458 -0.58 5.93 -29.84
N TYR A 459 0.56 5.29 -29.60
CA TYR A 459 1.87 5.93 -29.59
C TYR A 459 2.20 6.59 -30.92
N ARG A 460 1.90 5.93 -32.04
CA ARG A 460 2.09 6.51 -33.37
C ARG A 460 1.21 7.74 -33.60
N ARG A 461 -0.03 7.71 -33.12
CA ARG A 461 -0.98 8.81 -33.27
C ARG A 461 -0.54 10.05 -32.48
N ILE A 462 -0.06 9.85 -31.27
CA ILE A 462 0.41 10.94 -30.39
C ILE A 462 1.78 11.46 -30.85
N GLY A 463 2.68 10.57 -31.27
CA GLY A 463 4.05 10.92 -31.63
C GLY A 463 4.84 11.55 -30.48
N PRO A 464 4.95 10.88 -29.31
CA PRO A 464 5.65 11.47 -28.17
C PRO A 464 7.14 11.66 -28.47
N GLY A 465 7.73 12.73 -27.93
CA GLY A 465 9.19 12.92 -27.93
C GLY A 465 9.87 12.23 -26.74
N LEU A 466 9.11 11.98 -25.67
CA LEU A 466 9.55 11.31 -24.45
C LEU A 466 8.45 10.38 -23.94
N MET A 467 8.79 9.12 -23.71
CA MET A 467 7.97 8.17 -22.96
C MET A 467 8.51 8.04 -21.54
N ALA A 468 7.67 8.34 -20.57
CA ALA A 468 7.92 8.24 -19.13
C ALA A 468 7.25 6.97 -18.61
N SER A 469 8.06 5.93 -18.35
CA SER A 469 7.58 4.60 -17.96
C SER A 469 7.41 4.45 -16.45
N GLY A 470 6.75 3.39 -16.01
CA GLY A 470 6.46 3.15 -14.61
C GLY A 470 7.61 2.57 -13.79
N HIS A 471 8.56 1.82 -14.37
CA HIS A 471 9.71 1.24 -13.63
C HIS A 471 11.07 1.50 -14.28
N TRP A 472 11.08 1.92 -15.53
CA TRP A 472 12.29 2.04 -16.34
C TRP A 472 12.60 3.48 -16.69
N GLU A 473 13.87 3.73 -17.02
CA GLU A 473 14.34 5.07 -17.38
C GLU A 473 13.50 5.65 -18.53
N PRO A 474 13.13 6.94 -18.45
CA PRO A 474 12.41 7.61 -19.52
C PRO A 474 13.17 7.52 -20.85
N ARG A 475 12.45 7.20 -21.92
CA ARG A 475 13.02 6.95 -23.24
C ARG A 475 12.66 8.05 -24.21
N ARG A 476 13.67 8.64 -24.86
CA ARG A 476 13.45 9.46 -26.06
C ARG A 476 12.97 8.59 -27.21
N VAL A 477 11.89 9.01 -27.84
CA VAL A 477 11.19 8.24 -28.86
C VAL A 477 11.53 8.75 -30.25
N ASP A 478 11.72 7.82 -31.18
CA ASP A 478 11.91 8.04 -32.61
C ASP A 478 10.98 7.11 -33.40
N ASP A 479 10.86 7.35 -34.71
CA ASP A 479 9.98 6.55 -35.58
C ASP A 479 10.36 5.07 -35.61
N GLU A 480 11.66 4.76 -35.51
CA GLU A 480 12.18 3.39 -35.48
C GLU A 480 11.67 2.64 -34.24
N TYR A 481 11.67 3.30 -33.07
CA TYR A 481 11.13 2.70 -31.85
C TYR A 481 9.62 2.49 -31.94
N LEU A 482 8.88 3.43 -32.54
CA LEU A 482 7.44 3.27 -32.75
C LEU A 482 7.11 2.14 -33.73
N ASP A 483 7.92 1.94 -34.78
CA ASP A 483 7.79 0.81 -35.70
C ASP A 483 8.07 -0.50 -34.96
N TYR A 484 9.13 -0.52 -34.16
CA TYR A 484 9.49 -1.65 -33.31
C TYR A 484 8.38 -2.05 -32.34
N LEU A 485 7.70 -1.10 -31.69
CA LEU A 485 6.57 -1.39 -30.80
C LEU A 485 5.37 -1.96 -31.57
N ALA A 486 5.09 -1.45 -32.76
CA ALA A 486 4.03 -1.98 -33.61
C ALA A 486 4.32 -3.43 -34.02
N ASP A 487 5.56 -3.75 -34.36
CA ASP A 487 6.00 -5.10 -34.71
C ASP A 487 5.96 -6.04 -33.50
N SER A 488 6.36 -5.54 -32.33
CA SER A 488 6.32 -6.29 -31.08
C SER A 488 4.87 -6.61 -30.66
N GLY A 489 3.96 -5.66 -30.78
CA GLY A 489 2.54 -5.87 -30.50
C GLY A 489 1.91 -6.94 -31.40
N ARG A 490 2.18 -6.90 -32.71
CA ARG A 490 1.72 -7.96 -33.64
C ARG A 490 2.34 -9.32 -33.31
N THR A 491 3.62 -9.33 -32.95
CA THR A 491 4.31 -10.58 -32.56
C THR A 491 3.68 -11.21 -31.32
N VAL A 492 3.27 -10.41 -30.34
CA VAL A 492 2.54 -10.89 -29.16
C VAL A 492 1.26 -11.60 -29.60
N ASP A 493 0.44 -10.95 -30.43
CA ASP A 493 -0.83 -11.53 -30.90
C ASP A 493 -0.61 -12.81 -31.71
N ASP A 494 0.27 -12.76 -32.72
CA ASP A 494 0.60 -13.89 -33.60
C ASP A 494 1.03 -15.14 -32.80
N LEU A 495 1.84 -14.94 -31.75
CA LEU A 495 2.30 -16.05 -30.90
C LEU A 495 1.15 -16.68 -30.11
N HIS A 496 0.26 -15.86 -29.53
CA HIS A 496 -0.88 -16.38 -28.78
C HIS A 496 -1.89 -17.07 -29.69
N GLU A 497 -2.19 -16.52 -30.87
CA GLU A 497 -3.08 -17.16 -31.86
C GLU A 497 -2.56 -18.52 -32.32
N ARG A 498 -1.23 -18.68 -32.43
CA ARG A 498 -0.60 -19.96 -32.79
C ARG A 498 -0.59 -20.98 -31.65
N LEU A 499 -0.61 -20.52 -30.40
CA LEU A 499 -0.51 -21.36 -29.21
C LEU A 499 -1.88 -21.72 -28.61
N LEU A 500 -2.89 -20.87 -28.81
CA LEU A 500 -4.23 -21.04 -28.27
C LEU A 500 -5.20 -21.53 -29.35
N PRO A 501 -6.19 -22.38 -29.00
CA PRO A 501 -7.13 -22.95 -29.97
C PRO A 501 -8.29 -21.98 -30.28
N LEU A 502 -8.01 -20.70 -30.49
CA LEU A 502 -9.03 -19.62 -30.53
C LEU A 502 -10.05 -19.77 -31.67
N ALA A 503 -9.68 -20.47 -32.74
CA ALA A 503 -10.59 -20.78 -33.85
C ALA A 503 -11.67 -21.80 -33.47
N ASP A 504 -11.36 -22.71 -32.54
CA ASP A 504 -12.28 -23.77 -32.09
C ASP A 504 -12.98 -23.38 -30.78
N VAL A 505 -12.22 -22.78 -29.84
CA VAL A 505 -12.67 -22.38 -28.51
C VAL A 505 -12.11 -20.98 -28.21
N GLY A 506 -12.96 -19.97 -28.36
CA GLY A 506 -12.62 -18.56 -28.20
C GLY A 506 -12.48 -18.10 -26.74
N ILE A 507 -11.94 -18.92 -25.85
CA ILE A 507 -11.53 -18.50 -24.49
C ILE A 507 -10.26 -17.68 -24.64
N GLY A 508 -10.27 -16.45 -24.09
CA GLY A 508 -9.15 -15.51 -24.24
C GLY A 508 -7.88 -15.94 -23.48
N PRO A 509 -6.81 -15.14 -23.57
CA PRO A 509 -5.55 -15.42 -22.86
C PRO A 509 -5.70 -15.49 -21.33
N ASP A 510 -6.72 -14.84 -20.76
CA ASP A 510 -7.04 -14.93 -19.33
C ASP A 510 -7.59 -16.31 -18.91
N GLY A 511 -7.95 -17.17 -19.87
CA GLY A 511 -8.43 -18.52 -19.64
C GLY A 511 -9.87 -18.61 -19.11
N GLN A 512 -10.62 -17.50 -19.08
CA GLN A 512 -11.92 -17.44 -18.41
C GLN A 512 -13.11 -17.35 -19.38
N ALA A 513 -14.08 -18.26 -19.22
CA ALA A 513 -15.38 -18.22 -19.89
C ALA A 513 -16.51 -17.80 -18.93
N ALA A 514 -16.25 -17.77 -17.62
CA ALA A 514 -17.21 -17.33 -16.62
C ALA A 514 -16.50 -16.63 -15.45
N ARG A 515 -17.24 -15.79 -14.73
CA ARG A 515 -16.79 -15.11 -13.50
C ARG A 515 -17.91 -15.08 -12.48
N LEU A 516 -17.55 -15.15 -11.20
CA LEU A 516 -18.46 -14.96 -10.07
C LEU A 516 -18.06 -13.69 -9.33
N LEU A 517 -18.90 -12.65 -9.40
CA LEU A 517 -18.57 -11.29 -8.95
C LEU A 517 -19.51 -10.84 -7.82
N PRO A 518 -19.05 -10.06 -6.82
CA PRO A 518 -17.65 -9.69 -6.59
C PRO A 518 -16.80 -10.92 -6.22
N TYR A 519 -15.50 -10.89 -6.53
CA TYR A 519 -14.59 -11.99 -6.25
C TYR A 519 -14.39 -12.19 -4.74
N ARG A 520 -14.32 -11.12 -3.96
CA ARG A 520 -14.20 -11.17 -2.50
C ARG A 520 -15.27 -10.30 -1.85
N ARG A 521 -15.92 -10.81 -0.80
CA ARG A 521 -16.98 -10.10 -0.08
C ARG A 521 -17.07 -10.53 1.38
N ALA A 522 -17.61 -9.66 2.23
CA ALA A 522 -18.02 -9.98 3.59
C ALA A 522 -19.56 -10.15 3.71
N ALA A 523 -20.01 -11.04 4.58
CA ALA A 523 -21.41 -11.27 4.92
C ALA A 523 -21.58 -11.68 6.38
N VAL A 524 -22.83 -11.77 6.82
CA VAL A 524 -23.24 -12.27 8.14
C VAL A 524 -23.99 -13.58 7.97
N VAL A 525 -23.87 -14.49 8.95
CA VAL A 525 -24.67 -15.74 8.97
C VAL A 525 -26.16 -15.44 8.77
N ASP A 526 -26.81 -16.25 7.93
CA ASP A 526 -28.22 -16.17 7.53
C ASP A 526 -28.63 -14.90 6.75
N GLU A 527 -27.71 -13.98 6.46
CA GLU A 527 -27.96 -12.83 5.58
C GLU A 527 -27.63 -13.13 4.11
N PRO A 528 -28.54 -12.88 3.15
CA PRO A 528 -28.25 -13.10 1.73
C PRO A 528 -27.17 -12.17 1.17
N ALA A 529 -26.13 -12.74 0.57
CA ALA A 529 -25.13 -12.05 -0.22
C ALA A 529 -25.44 -12.15 -1.72
N VAL A 530 -25.39 -11.04 -2.47
CA VAL A 530 -25.66 -11.00 -3.92
C VAL A 530 -24.37 -11.28 -4.69
N TYR A 531 -24.47 -12.11 -5.74
CA TYR A 531 -23.41 -12.33 -6.72
C TYR A 531 -23.95 -12.22 -8.15
N SER A 532 -23.11 -11.79 -9.08
CA SER A 532 -23.34 -11.89 -10.53
C SER A 532 -22.53 -13.04 -11.09
N VAL A 533 -23.21 -13.94 -11.82
CA VAL A 533 -22.58 -14.94 -12.66
C VAL A 533 -22.48 -14.35 -14.06
N ARG A 534 -21.27 -13.98 -14.47
CA ARG A 534 -20.96 -13.54 -15.82
C ARG A 534 -20.52 -14.74 -16.65
N LEU A 535 -21.10 -14.96 -17.81
CA LEU A 535 -20.82 -16.08 -18.70
C LEU A 535 -20.62 -15.57 -20.11
N ARG A 536 -19.60 -16.07 -20.78
CA ARG A 536 -19.35 -15.83 -22.20
C ARG A 536 -19.33 -17.15 -22.95
N ASN A 537 -20.10 -17.24 -24.03
CA ASN A 537 -20.04 -18.40 -24.92
C ASN A 537 -18.73 -18.38 -25.73
N PRO A 538 -17.78 -19.31 -25.53
CA PRO A 538 -16.53 -19.29 -26.29
C PRO A 538 -16.69 -19.86 -27.71
N LEU A 539 -17.84 -20.44 -28.06
CA LEU A 539 -18.07 -21.08 -29.35
C LEU A 539 -18.52 -20.07 -30.42
N ALA A 540 -18.17 -20.36 -31.68
CA ALA A 540 -18.60 -19.58 -32.85
C ALA A 540 -20.05 -19.89 -33.29
N GLU A 541 -20.76 -20.71 -32.52
CA GLU A 541 -22.16 -21.07 -32.73
C GLU A 541 -23.00 -20.78 -31.47
N HIS A 542 -24.31 -20.76 -31.65
CA HIS A 542 -25.23 -20.69 -30.53
C HIS A 542 -25.08 -21.91 -29.62
N ALA A 543 -25.02 -21.70 -28.31
CA ALA A 543 -24.84 -22.75 -27.33
C ALA A 543 -25.76 -22.57 -26.11
N GLU A 544 -26.27 -23.69 -25.61
CA GLU A 544 -26.92 -23.74 -24.29
C GLU A 544 -25.83 -23.79 -23.21
N ALA A 545 -25.84 -22.82 -22.32
CA ALA A 545 -24.99 -22.77 -21.14
C ALA A 545 -25.77 -23.24 -19.91
N ARG A 546 -25.19 -24.16 -19.14
CA ARG A 546 -25.66 -24.57 -17.83
C ARG A 546 -24.61 -24.24 -16.79
N VAL A 547 -25.05 -23.60 -15.71
CA VAL A 547 -24.22 -23.29 -14.55
C VAL A 547 -24.84 -23.86 -13.29
N SER A 548 -24.07 -24.61 -12.51
CA SER A 548 -24.47 -25.12 -11.20
C SER A 548 -23.62 -24.48 -10.11
N LEU A 549 -24.26 -23.90 -9.08
CA LEU A 549 -23.53 -23.33 -7.95
C LEU A 549 -23.02 -24.44 -7.03
N VAL A 550 -21.74 -24.35 -6.66
CA VAL A 550 -21.06 -25.22 -5.69
C VAL A 550 -20.82 -24.42 -4.43
N LEU A 551 -21.56 -24.75 -3.37
CA LEU A 551 -21.57 -24.01 -2.11
C LEU A 551 -21.10 -24.90 -0.94
N PRO A 552 -20.59 -24.29 0.15
CA PRO A 552 -20.36 -25.01 1.40
C PRO A 552 -21.62 -25.75 1.90
N VAL A 553 -21.41 -26.83 2.65
CA VAL A 553 -22.50 -27.67 3.16
C VAL A 553 -23.42 -26.83 4.05
N GLY A 554 -24.73 -26.92 3.79
CA GLY A 554 -25.77 -26.21 4.54
C GLY A 554 -26.16 -24.85 3.97
N TRP A 555 -25.31 -24.26 3.13
CA TRP A 555 -25.57 -22.95 2.54
C TRP A 555 -26.69 -23.02 1.50
N ARG A 556 -27.36 -21.89 1.30
CA ARG A 556 -28.53 -21.79 0.42
C ARG A 556 -28.26 -20.81 -0.71
N SER A 557 -28.96 -20.97 -1.82
CA SER A 557 -28.98 -19.98 -2.90
C SER A 557 -30.39 -19.82 -3.45
N SER A 558 -30.70 -18.64 -3.98
CA SER A 558 -31.95 -18.40 -4.74
C SER A 558 -32.05 -19.24 -6.00
N ARG A 559 -30.92 -19.63 -6.59
CA ARG A 559 -30.83 -20.52 -7.76
C ARG A 559 -29.72 -21.54 -7.57
N ARG A 560 -30.03 -22.82 -7.79
CA ARG A 560 -29.00 -23.89 -7.79
C ARG A 560 -28.41 -24.10 -9.17
N GLU A 561 -29.23 -23.92 -10.20
CA GLU A 561 -28.86 -24.05 -11.60
C GLU A 561 -29.34 -22.83 -12.37
N ILE A 562 -28.59 -22.48 -13.40
CA ILE A 562 -28.88 -21.41 -14.36
C ILE A 562 -28.71 -22.01 -15.74
N ASP A 563 -29.77 -22.00 -16.55
CA ASP A 563 -29.71 -22.36 -17.97
C ASP A 563 -29.90 -21.09 -18.81
N LEU A 564 -29.03 -20.88 -19.79
CA LEU A 564 -29.05 -19.72 -20.71
C LEU A 564 -28.79 -20.19 -22.14
N ALA A 565 -29.52 -19.62 -23.08
CA ALA A 565 -29.22 -19.73 -24.49
C ALA A 565 -28.36 -18.53 -24.89
N LEU A 566 -27.13 -18.79 -25.36
CA LEU A 566 -26.18 -17.75 -25.74
C LEU A 566 -25.84 -17.86 -27.22
N GLY A 567 -25.93 -16.75 -27.94
CA GLY A 567 -25.39 -16.59 -29.28
C GLY A 567 -23.87 -16.73 -29.33
N PRO A 568 -23.28 -16.76 -30.54
CA PRO A 568 -21.84 -16.92 -30.72
C PRO A 568 -21.09 -15.75 -30.07
N HIS A 569 -20.13 -16.06 -29.19
CA HIS A 569 -19.35 -15.07 -28.44
C HIS A 569 -20.16 -14.10 -27.56
N GLU A 570 -21.45 -14.38 -27.34
CA GLU A 570 -22.32 -13.58 -26.49
C GLU A 570 -21.91 -13.71 -25.02
N GLU A 571 -22.03 -12.60 -24.29
CA GLU A 571 -21.86 -12.53 -22.84
C GLU A 571 -23.21 -12.22 -22.18
N ALA A 572 -23.46 -12.86 -21.04
CA ALA A 572 -24.64 -12.63 -20.22
C ALA A 572 -24.28 -12.58 -18.73
N ASP A 573 -25.01 -11.74 -17.99
CA ASP A 573 -24.91 -11.62 -16.54
C ASP A 573 -26.21 -12.11 -15.87
N VAL A 574 -26.10 -12.97 -14.86
CA VAL A 574 -27.23 -13.45 -14.06
C VAL A 574 -26.97 -13.25 -12.59
N GLN A 575 -27.88 -12.55 -11.91
CA GLN A 575 -27.81 -12.39 -10.46
C GLN A 575 -28.30 -13.63 -9.71
N VAL A 576 -27.55 -13.99 -8.67
CA VAL A 576 -27.88 -15.01 -7.69
C VAL A 576 -27.67 -14.45 -6.28
N THR A 577 -28.32 -15.06 -5.30
CA THR A 577 -28.07 -14.77 -3.89
C THR A 577 -27.62 -16.02 -3.19
N VAL A 578 -26.59 -15.91 -2.36
CA VAL A 578 -26.06 -16.99 -1.52
C VAL A 578 -26.27 -16.60 -0.06
N THR A 579 -26.88 -17.48 0.72
CA THR A 579 -27.10 -17.28 2.16
C THR A 579 -26.19 -18.24 2.92
N PRO A 580 -25.17 -17.72 3.61
CA PRO A 580 -24.27 -18.52 4.42
C PRO A 580 -24.95 -18.99 5.70
N THR A 581 -24.61 -20.19 6.17
CA THR A 581 -25.17 -20.76 7.41
C THR A 581 -24.11 -21.07 8.47
N SER A 582 -22.88 -20.61 8.26
CA SER A 582 -21.75 -20.84 9.16
C SER A 582 -20.74 -19.71 9.01
N ALA A 583 -20.24 -19.19 10.13
CA ALA A 583 -19.14 -18.24 10.14
C ALA A 583 -17.84 -18.86 9.62
N GLY A 584 -16.88 -18.01 9.26
CA GLY A 584 -15.54 -18.40 8.85
C GLY A 584 -14.99 -17.52 7.74
N ARG A 585 -13.69 -17.65 7.47
CA ARG A 585 -12.98 -16.85 6.47
C ARG A 585 -12.78 -17.59 5.17
N ARG A 586 -12.74 -16.84 4.07
CA ARG A 586 -12.46 -17.29 2.71
C ARG A 586 -13.24 -18.55 2.36
N HIS A 587 -14.52 -18.58 2.72
CA HIS A 587 -15.42 -19.64 2.25
C HIS A 587 -15.44 -19.59 0.74
N ARG A 588 -15.17 -20.73 0.10
CA ARG A 588 -15.07 -20.81 -1.37
C ARG A 588 -16.44 -21.14 -1.94
N LEU A 589 -16.88 -20.30 -2.86
CA LEU A 589 -18.01 -20.53 -3.75
C LEU A 589 -17.42 -20.84 -5.13
N ALA A 590 -17.97 -21.81 -5.84
CA ALA A 590 -17.59 -22.05 -7.22
C ALA A 590 -18.82 -22.21 -8.11
N ILE A 591 -18.62 -22.07 -9.41
CA ILE A 591 -19.63 -22.36 -10.43
C ILE A 591 -19.11 -23.45 -11.36
N ASP A 592 -19.85 -24.54 -11.47
CA ASP A 592 -19.61 -25.58 -12.46
C ASP A 592 -20.28 -25.18 -13.77
N VAL A 593 -19.51 -25.13 -14.87
CA VAL A 593 -19.94 -24.54 -16.14
C VAL A 593 -19.87 -25.57 -17.27
N THR A 594 -20.98 -25.68 -18.00
CA THR A 594 -21.07 -26.40 -19.28
C THR A 594 -21.63 -25.46 -20.34
N ILE A 595 -20.99 -25.36 -21.50
CA ILE A 595 -21.46 -24.53 -22.64
C ILE A 595 -21.44 -25.38 -23.90
N GLY A 596 -22.64 -25.73 -24.41
CA GLY A 596 -22.79 -26.65 -25.53
C GLY A 596 -22.12 -28.00 -25.24
N HIS A 597 -21.06 -28.32 -26.00
CA HIS A 597 -20.28 -29.55 -25.81
C HIS A 597 -19.13 -29.40 -24.81
N LEU A 598 -18.77 -28.18 -24.40
CA LEU A 598 -17.68 -27.90 -23.48
C LEU A 598 -18.13 -28.12 -22.04
N ARG A 599 -17.43 -29.01 -21.33
CA ARG A 599 -17.60 -29.22 -19.89
C ARG A 599 -16.38 -28.65 -19.18
N LEU A 600 -16.50 -27.44 -18.67
CA LEU A 600 -15.40 -26.69 -18.07
C LEU A 600 -15.19 -27.04 -16.59
N GLY A 601 -16.20 -27.65 -15.94
CA GLY A 601 -16.15 -27.98 -14.52
C GLY A 601 -16.28 -26.73 -13.66
N GLN A 602 -15.74 -26.76 -12.43
CA GLN A 602 -15.70 -25.62 -11.50
C GLN A 602 -14.78 -24.52 -12.05
N HIS A 603 -15.31 -23.77 -13.02
CA HIS A 603 -14.55 -22.91 -13.93
C HIS A 603 -14.19 -21.56 -13.28
N ALA A 604 -15.04 -21.06 -12.37
CA ALA A 604 -14.78 -19.83 -11.64
C ALA A 604 -15.21 -19.95 -10.17
N GLU A 605 -14.57 -19.14 -9.33
CA GLU A 605 -14.78 -19.08 -7.91
C GLU A 605 -14.94 -17.65 -7.38
N ALA A 606 -15.44 -17.54 -6.15
CA ALA A 606 -15.42 -16.34 -5.34
C ALA A 606 -15.24 -16.71 -3.87
N LEU A 607 -14.80 -15.76 -3.06
CA LEU A 607 -14.56 -15.90 -1.63
C LEU A 607 -15.55 -15.07 -0.82
N LEU A 608 -16.04 -15.66 0.26
CA LEU A 608 -16.90 -14.99 1.23
C LEU A 608 -16.33 -15.12 2.66
N ASP A 609 -16.09 -13.98 3.30
CA ASP A 609 -15.81 -13.90 4.73
C ASP A 609 -17.15 -13.74 5.48
N VAL A 610 -17.45 -14.63 6.42
CA VAL A 610 -18.74 -14.66 7.12
C VAL A 610 -18.53 -14.48 8.61
N THR A 611 -19.14 -13.45 9.19
CA THR A 611 -19.17 -13.23 10.65
C THR A 611 -20.45 -13.80 11.27
N GLU A 612 -20.40 -14.12 12.56
CA GLU A 612 -21.59 -14.47 13.33
C GLU A 612 -22.60 -13.32 13.32
N ALA A 613 -23.89 -13.65 13.41
CA ALA A 613 -24.93 -12.64 13.61
C ALA A 613 -24.72 -11.98 14.99
N HIS A 614 -24.65 -10.65 15.03
CA HIS A 614 -24.63 -9.94 16.30
C HIS A 614 -25.93 -10.22 17.05
N SER A 615 -25.85 -10.95 18.16
CA SER A 615 -26.97 -11.27 19.05
C SER A 615 -27.42 -10.08 19.87
#